data_AF-A0A8J2BMP5-F1
#
_entry.id   AF-A0A8J2BMP5-F1
#
_cell.length_a   1.000
_cell.length_b   1.000
_cell.length_c   1.000
_cell.angle_alpha   90.00
_cell.angle_beta   90.00
_cell.angle_gamma   90.00
#
_symmetry.space_group_name_H-M   'P 1'
#
loop_
_entity.id
_entity.type
_entity.pdbx_description
1 polymer ?
#
loop_
_entity_poly.entity_id
_entity_poly.type
_entity_poly.pdbx_seq_one_letter_code
_entity_poly.pdbx_strand_id
1 'polypeptide(L)'
;MWTGSWPISHTRARQALARKVMCARIFPLRPRTLHLLGRSLLFVVAAWGMPYLWSTSYRPPLWEALPLEETPQGVHARYPTAIHSGWAVPTSYTWRLVYRTPVEETPGSPPILSHGQANQAFSRNGAFDSVGQVERAPSAGPIRAARQSPWTRVVLFRQAFYTLEGESIRVCLLDPKTGRLWDEPFDPPEGMLLVEDSGPGILVLAVDREAPAGRAGLCPSDRIQACNGKPVQKLQDLLDLLKESKEEIAKRGGSRLPLEILRESPSEPQKRLTLFLPLPPSLESDVWGNPP
;
A
#
# COMPACT_ATOMS: atom_id res chain seq x y z
N MET A 1 -62.12 6.43 -6.52
CA MET A 1 -61.24 7.43 -7.16
C MET A 1 -61.38 8.72 -6.40
N TRP A 2 -60.37 9.06 -5.60
CA TRP A 2 -60.27 10.27 -4.80
C TRP A 2 -59.10 11.09 -5.37
N THR A 3 -59.34 12.35 -5.73
CA THR A 3 -58.39 13.47 -5.50
C THR A 3 -59.14 14.78 -5.66
N GLY A 4 -59.35 15.46 -4.53
CA GLY A 4 -59.91 16.79 -4.43
C GLY A 4 -58.83 17.88 -4.42
N SER A 5 -59.03 18.86 -5.28
CA SER A 5 -58.99 20.32 -5.06
C SER A 5 -58.38 20.98 -3.79
N TRP A 6 -57.46 21.93 -4.08
CA TRP A 6 -57.25 23.29 -3.52
C TRP A 6 -56.53 23.49 -2.14
N PRO A 7 -56.12 24.73 -1.78
CA PRO A 7 -54.89 25.46 -2.14
C PRO A 7 -54.10 25.87 -0.86
N ILE A 8 -53.16 26.83 -0.89
CA ILE A 8 -52.98 27.93 0.10
C ILE A 8 -51.67 28.68 -0.20
N SER A 9 -51.81 29.98 -0.42
CA SER A 9 -50.79 31.02 -0.30
C SER A 9 -51.00 31.77 1.02
N HIS A 10 -49.93 32.22 1.69
CA HIS A 10 -49.88 33.44 2.53
C HIS A 10 -48.43 33.66 3.02
N THR A 11 -47.65 34.60 2.47
CA THR A 11 -47.39 35.99 2.91
C THR A 11 -46.90 36.22 4.36
N ARG A 12 -45.65 36.72 4.44
CA ARG A 12 -44.99 37.63 5.41
C ARG A 12 -45.81 38.12 6.63
N ALA A 13 -45.17 38.15 7.81
CA ALA A 13 -44.93 39.39 8.60
C ALA A 13 -44.18 39.15 9.94
N ARG A 14 -43.15 39.99 10.19
CA ARG A 14 -42.79 40.68 11.47
C ARG A 14 -42.34 39.84 12.67
N GLN A 15 -41.53 40.31 13.63
CA GLN A 15 -40.52 41.36 13.82
C GLN A 15 -40.12 41.23 15.31
N ALA A 16 -38.85 41.48 15.62
CA ALA A 16 -38.31 42.02 16.89
C ALA A 16 -38.46 41.22 18.21
N LEU A 17 -37.33 40.94 18.88
CA LEU A 17 -36.98 41.62 20.13
C LEU A 17 -35.50 41.41 20.57
N ALA A 18 -34.82 42.54 20.79
CA ALA A 18 -33.86 42.86 21.87
C ALA A 18 -32.51 42.10 21.98
N ARG A 19 -31.36 42.68 21.60
CA ARG A 19 -30.51 43.66 22.34
C ARG A 19 -30.20 43.30 23.81
N LYS A 20 -28.97 42.83 24.05
CA LYS A 20 -28.13 43.29 25.18
C LYS A 20 -26.67 43.41 24.72
N VAL A 21 -26.27 44.67 24.54
CA VAL A 21 -24.91 45.15 24.40
C VAL A 21 -24.31 45.21 25.80
N MET A 22 -23.12 44.67 26.02
CA MET A 22 -22.32 44.96 27.20
C MET A 22 -21.05 45.67 26.75
N CYS A 23 -21.01 46.96 27.05
CA CYS A 23 -19.88 47.85 26.89
C CYS A 23 -18.78 47.50 27.90
N ALA A 24 -17.57 47.20 27.44
CA ALA A 24 -16.38 47.36 28.26
C ALA A 24 -15.78 48.74 27.96
N ARG A 25 -15.85 49.63 28.95
CA ARG A 25 -15.33 51.00 28.92
C ARG A 25 -13.80 50.98 28.86
N ILE A 26 -13.30 51.72 27.87
CA ILE A 26 -11.90 52.14 27.74
C ILE A 26 -11.66 53.28 28.73
N PHE A 27 -10.72 53.10 29.65
CA PHE A 27 -10.18 54.16 30.50
C PHE A 27 -8.86 54.65 29.89
N PRO A 28 -8.69 55.96 29.60
CA PRO A 28 -7.43 56.50 29.10
C PRO A 28 -6.51 56.88 30.27
N LEU A 29 -5.39 56.17 30.42
CA LEU A 29 -4.30 56.61 31.29
C LEU A 29 -3.22 57.29 30.46
N ARG A 30 -2.92 58.54 30.83
CA ARG A 30 -1.90 59.40 30.21
C ARG A 30 -0.48 58.90 30.49
N PRO A 31 0.49 59.22 29.60
CA PRO A 31 1.84 58.70 29.64
C PRO A 31 2.75 59.60 30.48
N ARG A 32 3.52 59.02 31.40
CA ARG A 32 4.91 59.38 31.72
C ARG A 32 5.39 58.59 32.95
N THR A 33 6.68 58.25 32.91
CA THR A 33 7.52 57.76 34.02
C THR A 33 7.14 56.43 34.63
N LEU A 34 7.69 55.34 34.06
CA LEU A 34 8.59 54.43 34.79
C LEU A 34 9.24 53.45 33.81
N HIS A 35 10.47 53.82 33.42
CA HIS A 35 11.47 52.92 32.89
C HIS A 35 11.89 51.92 33.98
N LEU A 36 12.34 50.74 33.53
CA LEU A 36 12.97 49.64 34.28
C LEU A 36 11.97 48.65 34.90
N LEU A 37 12.15 47.36 34.54
CA LEU A 37 11.42 46.15 34.99
C LEU A 37 10.28 45.63 34.09
N GLY A 38 10.42 45.74 32.76
CA GLY A 38 9.46 45.12 31.82
C GLY A 38 10.09 44.44 30.60
N ARG A 39 11.35 44.02 30.68
CA ARG A 39 12.08 43.40 29.55
C ARG A 39 12.51 41.94 29.78
N SER A 40 12.10 41.33 30.89
CA SER A 40 12.59 40.00 31.28
C SER A 40 11.51 38.90 31.30
N LEU A 41 10.30 39.15 30.79
CA LEU A 41 9.22 38.16 30.80
C LEU A 41 8.51 37.94 29.46
N LEU A 42 9.14 38.35 28.35
CA LEU A 42 8.66 38.08 26.99
C LEU A 42 9.63 37.23 26.15
N PHE A 43 10.68 36.69 26.78
CA PHE A 43 11.66 35.80 26.14
C PHE A 43 11.71 34.37 26.71
N VAL A 44 10.83 34.01 27.65
CA VAL A 44 10.85 32.70 28.32
C VAL A 44 9.81 31.70 27.78
N VAL A 45 9.02 32.06 26.76
CA VAL A 45 8.12 31.10 26.08
C VAL A 45 8.77 30.45 24.84
N ALA A 46 10.00 30.84 24.47
CA ALA A 46 10.66 30.37 23.24
C ALA A 46 11.74 29.29 23.44
N ALA A 47 11.95 28.75 24.65
CA ALA A 47 13.13 27.94 24.94
C ALA A 47 12.89 26.69 25.82
N TRP A 48 11.68 26.14 25.81
CA TRP A 48 11.40 24.78 26.29
C TRP A 48 10.51 24.14 25.21
N GLY A 49 11.10 23.63 24.14
CA GLY A 49 11.57 22.25 24.18
C GLY A 49 10.39 21.28 24.01
N MET A 50 9.72 21.32 22.84
CA MET A 50 9.03 20.15 22.31
C MET A 50 9.83 19.61 21.12
N PRO A 51 10.89 18.79 21.32
CA PRO A 51 11.67 18.21 20.23
C PRO A 51 11.03 16.96 19.60
N TYR A 52 9.77 16.63 19.87
CA TYR A 52 9.24 15.29 19.54
C TYR A 52 7.97 15.23 18.67
N LEU A 53 7.47 16.34 18.13
CA LEU A 53 6.19 16.32 17.40
C LEU A 53 6.29 16.48 15.88
N TRP A 54 7.48 16.44 15.29
CA TRP A 54 7.63 16.52 13.83
C TRP A 54 8.42 15.32 13.32
N SER A 55 7.77 14.52 12.46
CA SER A 55 8.31 13.38 11.70
C SER A 55 8.26 11.98 12.33
N THR A 56 7.22 11.64 13.08
CA THR A 56 6.65 10.30 12.85
C THR A 56 5.98 10.37 11.47
N SER A 57 6.77 10.24 10.39
CA SER A 57 6.22 9.99 9.07
C SER A 57 5.45 8.68 9.17
N TYR A 58 4.15 8.77 9.46
CA TYR A 58 3.24 7.65 9.42
C TYR A 58 3.37 7.04 8.02
N ARG A 59 3.90 5.82 7.96
CA ARG A 59 4.05 5.06 6.72
C ARG A 59 3.04 3.93 6.82
N PRO A 60 1.96 4.00 6.05
CA PRO A 60 0.93 3.00 6.16
C PRO A 60 1.48 1.65 5.63
N PRO A 61 0.91 0.51 6.06
CA PRO A 61 1.25 -0.80 5.51
C PRO A 61 1.09 -0.84 3.98
N LEU A 62 1.79 -1.75 3.30
CA LEU A 62 1.87 -1.76 1.83
C LEU A 62 0.50 -1.78 1.14
N TRP A 63 -0.47 -2.52 1.67
CA TRP A 63 -1.81 -2.60 1.10
C TRP A 63 -2.60 -1.28 1.21
N GLU A 64 -2.30 -0.43 2.19
CA GLU A 64 -2.90 0.92 2.26
C GLU A 64 -2.31 1.86 1.19
N ALA A 65 -1.12 1.58 0.68
CA ALA A 65 -0.54 2.34 -0.42
C ALA A 65 -1.06 1.88 -1.79
N LEU A 66 -1.92 0.85 -1.86
CA LEU A 66 -2.46 0.36 -3.12
C LEU A 66 -3.19 1.47 -3.89
N PRO A 67 -2.84 1.70 -5.17
CA PRO A 67 -3.38 2.80 -5.98
C PRO A 67 -4.76 2.42 -6.52
N LEU A 68 -5.73 2.18 -5.65
CA LEU A 68 -7.05 1.72 -6.04
C LEU A 68 -7.98 2.88 -6.38
N GLU A 69 -8.86 2.68 -7.35
CA GLU A 69 -9.92 3.61 -7.75
C GLU A 69 -11.29 2.91 -7.83
N GLU A 70 -12.35 3.69 -7.61
CA GLU A 70 -13.73 3.24 -7.74
C GLU A 70 -14.22 3.49 -9.17
N THR A 71 -14.69 2.45 -9.85
CA THR A 71 -15.37 2.55 -11.14
C THR A 71 -16.78 1.98 -11.03
N PRO A 72 -17.68 2.23 -12.00
CA PRO A 72 -18.98 1.57 -12.05
C PRO A 72 -18.90 0.03 -12.10
N GLN A 73 -17.77 -0.52 -12.55
CA GLN A 73 -17.53 -1.96 -12.65
C GLN A 73 -16.95 -2.57 -11.36
N GLY A 74 -16.51 -1.75 -10.41
CA GLY A 74 -15.99 -2.17 -9.10
C GLY A 74 -14.70 -1.44 -8.70
N VAL A 75 -13.87 -2.10 -7.90
CA VAL A 75 -12.56 -1.59 -7.50
C VAL A 75 -11.49 -2.01 -8.50
N HIS A 76 -10.69 -1.06 -8.97
CA HIS A 76 -9.63 -1.26 -9.96
C HIS A 76 -8.31 -0.66 -9.47
N ALA A 77 -7.19 -1.13 -10.02
CA ALA A 77 -5.93 -0.44 -9.85
C ALA A 77 -5.82 0.70 -10.86
N ARG A 78 -5.43 1.90 -10.40
CA ARG A 78 -5.20 3.09 -11.23
C ARG A 78 -4.02 2.93 -12.18
N TYR A 79 -3.05 2.10 -11.80
CA TYR A 79 -1.84 1.78 -12.56
C TYR A 79 -1.60 0.28 -12.57
N PRO A 80 -0.93 -0.28 -13.59
CA PRO A 80 -0.39 -1.64 -13.48
C PRO A 80 0.44 -1.77 -12.21
N THR A 81 0.11 -2.75 -11.37
CA THR A 81 0.63 -2.85 -9.99
C THR A 81 1.16 -4.26 -9.72
N ALA A 82 2.35 -4.37 -9.14
CA ALA A 82 2.91 -5.66 -8.74
C ALA A 82 2.39 -6.03 -7.34
N ILE A 83 1.56 -7.06 -7.28
CA ILE A 83 1.09 -7.63 -5.99
C ILE A 83 1.96 -8.78 -5.51
N HIS A 84 2.75 -9.35 -6.43
CA HIS A 84 3.81 -10.32 -6.14
C HIS A 84 4.89 -10.33 -7.22
N SER A 85 5.92 -11.14 -7.05
CA SER A 85 7.11 -11.16 -7.91
C SER A 85 6.90 -11.78 -9.31
N GLY A 86 5.75 -12.40 -9.58
CA GLY A 86 5.52 -13.16 -10.80
C GLY A 86 4.84 -12.38 -11.92
N TRP A 87 3.99 -11.39 -11.60
CA TRP A 87 3.29 -10.63 -12.62
C TRP A 87 2.77 -9.27 -12.14
N ALA A 88 2.58 -8.38 -13.09
CA ALA A 88 1.94 -7.09 -12.89
C ALA A 88 0.43 -7.17 -13.18
N VAL A 89 -0.41 -6.77 -12.22
CA VAL A 89 -1.87 -6.72 -12.38
C VAL A 89 -2.25 -5.57 -13.30
N PRO A 90 -2.92 -5.81 -14.45
CA PRO A 90 -3.40 -4.74 -15.33
C PRO A 90 -4.51 -3.92 -14.68
N THR A 91 -4.63 -2.65 -15.07
CA THR A 91 -5.70 -1.74 -14.60
C THR A 91 -7.12 -2.22 -14.95
N SER A 92 -7.24 -3.01 -16.02
CA SER A 92 -8.54 -3.56 -16.44
C SER A 92 -9.11 -4.60 -15.48
N TYR A 93 -8.30 -5.19 -14.60
CA TYR A 93 -8.75 -6.24 -13.69
C TYR A 93 -9.56 -5.66 -12.52
N THR A 94 -10.68 -6.31 -12.19
CA THR A 94 -11.49 -5.92 -11.03
C THR A 94 -11.03 -6.67 -9.79
N TRP A 95 -10.81 -5.96 -8.69
CA TRP A 95 -10.41 -6.51 -7.39
C TRP A 95 -11.68 -6.94 -6.61
N ARG A 96 -11.81 -8.24 -6.35
CA ARG A 96 -13.09 -8.87 -5.95
C ARG A 96 -13.15 -9.37 -4.52
N LEU A 97 -12.08 -9.92 -3.99
CA LEU A 97 -12.06 -10.46 -2.64
C LEU A 97 -10.67 -10.38 -2.06
N VAL A 98 -10.61 -10.13 -0.76
CA VAL A 98 -9.41 -10.28 0.04
C VAL A 98 -9.77 -11.28 1.12
N TYR A 99 -8.91 -12.27 1.34
CA TYR A 99 -9.10 -13.26 2.39
C TYR A 99 -7.74 -13.79 2.85
N ARG A 100 -7.74 -14.47 4.00
CA ARG A 100 -6.54 -15.14 4.52
C ARG A 100 -6.66 -16.63 4.20
N THR A 101 -5.58 -17.25 3.74
CA THR A 101 -5.54 -18.71 3.62
C THR A 101 -5.68 -19.32 5.01
N PRO A 102 -6.62 -20.24 5.26
CA PRO A 102 -6.64 -20.97 6.51
C PRO A 102 -5.33 -21.75 6.63
N VAL A 103 -4.55 -21.48 7.68
CA VAL A 103 -3.40 -22.32 8.04
C VAL A 103 -4.01 -23.64 8.52
N GLU A 104 -3.75 -24.74 7.82
CA GLU A 104 -4.08 -26.06 8.35
C GLU A 104 -3.21 -26.29 9.59
N GLU A 105 -3.76 -26.01 10.77
CA GLU A 105 -3.20 -26.49 12.03
C GLU A 105 -3.32 -28.01 12.04
N THR A 106 -2.36 -28.71 11.44
CA THR A 106 -2.24 -30.15 11.60
C THR A 106 -1.72 -30.39 13.03
N PRO A 107 -2.51 -30.97 13.94
CA PRO A 107 -2.01 -31.23 15.29
C PRO A 107 -0.93 -32.31 15.19
N GLY A 108 0.33 -31.93 15.40
CA GLY A 108 1.44 -32.88 15.61
C GLY A 108 2.41 -33.12 14.44
N SER A 109 2.33 -32.40 13.31
CA SER A 109 3.40 -32.45 12.29
C SER A 109 4.26 -31.19 12.37
N PRO A 110 5.60 -31.30 12.48
CA PRO A 110 6.45 -30.13 12.31
C PRO A 110 6.24 -29.56 10.90
N PRO A 111 6.31 -28.23 10.72
CA PRO A 111 6.10 -27.61 9.42
C PRO A 111 7.27 -27.98 8.49
N ILE A 112 7.14 -29.09 7.76
CA ILE A 112 8.17 -29.58 6.82
C ILE A 112 8.06 -28.83 5.47
N LEU A 113 6.96 -28.13 5.21
CA LEU A 113 6.84 -27.33 3.99
C LEU A 113 7.40 -25.93 4.23
N SER A 114 8.48 -25.62 3.50
CA SER A 114 8.99 -24.25 3.40
C SER A 114 7.89 -23.31 2.91
N HIS A 115 7.87 -22.06 3.38
CA HIS A 115 6.83 -21.06 3.03
C HIS A 115 6.65 -20.91 1.51
N GLY A 116 7.74 -21.04 0.73
CA GLY A 116 7.70 -21.02 -0.72
C GLY A 116 6.96 -22.23 -1.34
N GLN A 117 7.05 -23.42 -0.75
CA GLN A 117 6.38 -24.63 -1.25
C GLN A 117 4.87 -24.63 -0.96
N ALA A 118 4.46 -24.08 0.19
CA ALA A 118 3.04 -23.93 0.51
C ALA A 118 2.35 -22.97 -0.48
N ASN A 119 2.97 -21.81 -0.77
CA ASN A 119 2.44 -20.85 -1.75
C ASN A 119 2.43 -21.42 -3.18
N GLN A 120 3.44 -22.21 -3.57
CA GLN A 120 3.48 -22.88 -4.88
C GLN A 120 2.44 -23.99 -5.06
N ALA A 121 2.02 -24.65 -3.97
CA ALA A 121 0.97 -25.69 -4.02
C ALA A 121 -0.40 -25.11 -4.40
N PHE A 122 -0.69 -23.87 -3.99
CA PHE A 122 -1.90 -23.14 -4.36
C PHE A 122 -1.73 -22.31 -5.65
N SER A 123 -0.50 -21.89 -5.96
CA SER A 123 -0.12 -21.12 -7.16
C SER A 123 0.20 -22.01 -8.38
N ARG A 124 -0.49 -23.15 -8.53
CA ARG A 124 -0.35 -24.01 -9.72
C ARG A 124 -1.52 -23.79 -10.65
N ASN A 125 -1.35 -22.90 -11.66
CA ASN A 125 -2.05 -22.95 -12.95
C ASN A 125 -3.53 -23.38 -12.90
N GLY A 126 -4.25 -23.00 -11.84
CA GLY A 126 -5.59 -23.47 -11.53
C GLY A 126 -6.58 -22.62 -12.29
N ALA A 127 -6.49 -22.65 -13.62
CA ALA A 127 -7.63 -22.31 -14.45
C ALA A 127 -8.74 -23.28 -14.03
N PHE A 128 -9.67 -22.81 -13.20
CA PHE A 128 -10.94 -23.53 -13.02
C PHE A 128 -11.75 -23.30 -14.28
N ASP A 129 -11.36 -24.03 -15.32
CA ASP A 129 -12.10 -24.16 -16.55
C ASP A 129 -13.34 -24.99 -16.20
N SER A 130 -14.50 -24.34 -16.24
CA SER A 130 -15.85 -24.88 -16.01
C SER A 130 -16.42 -24.81 -14.57
N VAL A 131 -17.71 -24.46 -14.55
CA VAL A 131 -18.58 -24.23 -13.38
C VAL A 131 -18.72 -25.48 -12.48
N GLY A 132 -18.39 -26.68 -12.98
CA GLY A 132 -18.61 -27.95 -12.28
C GLY A 132 -17.49 -28.44 -11.35
N GLN A 133 -16.23 -28.01 -11.53
CA GLN A 133 -15.11 -28.50 -10.70
C GLN A 133 -14.87 -27.69 -9.42
N VAL A 134 -15.54 -26.55 -9.28
CA VAL A 134 -15.43 -25.69 -8.08
C VAL A 134 -16.07 -26.35 -6.85
N GLU A 135 -16.90 -27.39 -6.98
CA GLU A 135 -17.73 -27.89 -5.87
C GLU A 135 -17.01 -28.72 -4.80
N ARG A 136 -15.73 -29.10 -4.95
CA ARG A 136 -15.06 -30.05 -4.03
C ARG A 136 -13.76 -29.59 -3.36
N ALA A 137 -13.27 -28.38 -3.60
CA ALA A 137 -12.06 -27.87 -2.93
C ALA A 137 -12.43 -27.00 -1.71
N PRO A 138 -11.71 -27.08 -0.57
CA PRO A 138 -11.92 -26.19 0.58
C PRO A 138 -11.71 -24.69 0.24
N SER A 139 -11.04 -24.37 -0.88
CA SER A 139 -10.90 -23.02 -1.44
C SER A 139 -12.11 -22.52 -2.26
N ALA A 140 -13.15 -23.34 -2.45
CA ALA A 140 -14.31 -23.01 -3.26
C ALA A 140 -15.22 -21.93 -2.67
N GLY A 141 -15.27 -21.82 -1.34
CA GLY A 141 -16.10 -20.85 -0.62
C GLY A 141 -15.75 -19.39 -0.93
N PRO A 142 -14.49 -18.97 -0.74
CA PRO A 142 -14.00 -17.64 -1.12
C PRO A 142 -14.21 -17.33 -2.60
N ILE A 143 -13.93 -18.28 -3.49
CA ILE A 143 -14.11 -18.12 -4.95
C ILE A 143 -15.58 -17.90 -5.32
N ARG A 144 -16.51 -18.59 -4.65
CA ARG A 144 -17.96 -18.39 -4.81
C ARG A 144 -18.40 -17.01 -4.33
N ALA A 145 -17.89 -16.56 -3.18
CA ALA A 145 -18.18 -15.24 -2.63
C ALA A 145 -17.64 -14.10 -3.52
N ALA A 146 -16.42 -14.23 -4.04
CA ALA A 146 -15.80 -13.26 -4.94
C ALA A 146 -16.60 -13.03 -6.24
N ARG A 147 -17.26 -14.08 -6.75
CA ARG A 147 -18.15 -13.98 -7.93
C ARG A 147 -19.47 -13.29 -7.62
N GLN A 148 -19.95 -13.37 -6.38
CA GLN A 148 -21.31 -12.95 -6.02
C GLN A 148 -21.41 -11.50 -5.53
N SER A 149 -20.32 -10.87 -5.08
CA SER A 149 -20.36 -9.49 -4.60
C SER A 149 -19.14 -8.68 -5.07
N PRO A 150 -19.27 -7.82 -6.10
CA PRO A 150 -18.24 -6.80 -6.34
C PRO A 150 -18.18 -5.85 -5.15
N TRP A 151 -16.97 -5.60 -4.64
CA TRP A 151 -16.75 -4.40 -3.85
C TRP A 151 -17.04 -3.20 -4.74
N THR A 152 -17.99 -2.38 -4.34
CA THR A 152 -18.35 -1.14 -5.04
C THR A 152 -17.60 0.07 -4.51
N ARG A 153 -16.92 -0.07 -3.36
CA ARG A 153 -16.21 1.00 -2.66
C ARG A 153 -14.80 0.58 -2.28
N VAL A 154 -13.81 1.43 -2.57
CA VAL A 154 -12.40 1.25 -2.18
C VAL A 154 -12.27 1.23 -0.66
N VAL A 155 -13.07 2.03 0.05
CA VAL A 155 -13.06 2.08 1.52
C VAL A 155 -13.41 0.73 2.13
N LEU A 156 -14.46 0.08 1.63
CA LEU A 156 -14.87 -1.25 2.12
C LEU A 156 -13.84 -2.32 1.78
N PHE A 157 -13.25 -2.23 0.57
CA PHE A 157 -12.18 -3.12 0.16
C PHE A 157 -10.95 -3.00 1.08
N ARG A 158 -10.56 -1.78 1.44
CA ARG A 158 -9.46 -1.51 2.39
C ARG A 158 -9.80 -2.00 3.80
N GLN A 159 -11.05 -1.85 4.25
CA GLN A 159 -11.50 -2.36 5.55
C GLN A 159 -11.32 -3.88 5.66
N ALA A 160 -11.45 -4.62 4.56
CA ALA A 160 -11.19 -6.06 4.55
C ALA A 160 -9.74 -6.37 4.95
N PHE A 161 -8.75 -5.61 4.48
CA PHE A 161 -7.34 -5.81 4.89
C PHE A 161 -7.12 -5.59 6.39
N TYR A 162 -7.73 -4.56 6.98
CA TYR A 162 -7.64 -4.33 8.43
C TYR A 162 -8.24 -5.48 9.25
N THR A 163 -9.28 -6.14 8.72
CA THR A 163 -9.94 -7.27 9.40
C THR A 163 -9.11 -8.56 9.28
N LEU A 164 -8.31 -8.66 8.22
CA LEU A 164 -7.47 -9.80 7.94
C LEU A 164 -6.09 -9.57 8.55
N GLU A 165 -5.98 -9.80 9.86
CA GLU A 165 -4.69 -9.81 10.53
C GLU A 165 -3.85 -11.03 10.10
N GLY A 166 -2.59 -10.80 9.73
CA GLY A 166 -1.58 -11.85 9.61
C GLY A 166 -0.89 -11.98 8.24
N GLU A 167 0.12 -12.84 8.23
CA GLU A 167 0.87 -13.25 7.05
C GLU A 167 0.02 -14.25 6.24
N SER A 168 0.02 -14.17 4.91
CA SER A 168 -0.80 -14.97 3.95
C SER A 168 -2.16 -14.38 3.54
N ILE A 169 -2.17 -13.09 3.22
CA ILE A 169 -3.31 -12.47 2.53
C ILE A 169 -3.32 -12.89 1.05
N ARG A 170 -4.50 -13.22 0.53
CA ARG A 170 -4.75 -13.50 -0.87
C ARG A 170 -5.79 -12.54 -1.44
N VAL A 171 -5.66 -12.26 -2.72
CA VAL A 171 -6.51 -11.35 -3.47
C VAL A 171 -7.08 -12.08 -4.67
N CYS A 172 -8.41 -12.01 -4.82
CA CYS A 172 -9.08 -12.48 -6.03
C CYS A 172 -9.25 -11.35 -7.04
N LEU A 173 -8.81 -11.56 -8.27
CA LEU A 173 -8.88 -10.61 -9.37
C LEU A 173 -9.69 -11.19 -10.53
N LEU A 174 -10.60 -10.41 -11.09
CA LEU A 174 -11.40 -10.82 -12.24
C LEU A 174 -10.83 -10.21 -13.52
N ASP A 175 -10.48 -11.06 -14.48
CA ASP A 175 -10.15 -10.64 -15.83
C ASP A 175 -11.45 -10.32 -16.60
N PRO A 176 -11.67 -9.06 -17.05
CA PRO A 176 -12.88 -8.70 -17.76
C PRO A 176 -12.99 -9.33 -19.15
N LYS A 177 -11.87 -9.74 -19.77
CA LYS A 177 -11.87 -10.30 -21.13
C LYS A 177 -12.29 -11.76 -21.14
N THR A 178 -11.79 -12.53 -20.18
CA THR A 178 -12.02 -13.98 -20.10
C THR A 178 -13.10 -14.35 -19.08
N GLY A 179 -13.45 -13.44 -18.16
CA GLY A 179 -14.29 -13.74 -17.00
C GLY A 179 -13.59 -14.63 -15.96
N ARG A 180 -12.29 -14.89 -16.14
CA ARG A 180 -11.51 -15.76 -15.26
C ARG A 180 -11.20 -15.04 -13.94
N LEU A 181 -11.37 -15.77 -12.84
CA LEU A 181 -10.94 -15.32 -11.52
C LEU A 181 -9.54 -15.86 -11.25
N TRP A 182 -8.62 -14.97 -10.92
CA TRP A 182 -7.28 -15.25 -10.45
C TRP A 182 -7.28 -15.12 -8.94
N ASP A 183 -6.55 -15.99 -8.26
CA ASP A 183 -6.44 -16.02 -6.81
C ASP A 183 -4.96 -16.01 -6.46
N GLU A 184 -4.47 -14.87 -6.00
CA GLU A 184 -3.05 -14.58 -5.93
C GLU A 184 -2.65 -14.19 -4.51
N PRO A 185 -1.46 -14.58 -4.04
CA PRO A 185 -0.93 -14.04 -2.79
C PRO A 185 -0.67 -12.53 -2.94
N PHE A 186 -0.90 -11.80 -1.86
CA PHE A 186 -0.42 -10.43 -1.72
C PHE A 186 0.93 -10.45 -1.02
N ASP A 187 2.00 -10.50 -1.81
CA ASP A 187 3.40 -10.58 -1.35
C ASP A 187 4.28 -9.67 -2.22
N PRO A 188 4.23 -8.35 -2.03
CA PRO A 188 4.88 -7.41 -2.93
C PRO A 188 6.39 -7.66 -3.05
N PRO A 189 6.95 -7.60 -4.28
CA PRO A 189 8.33 -8.02 -4.55
C PRO A 189 9.34 -7.24 -3.70
N GLU A 190 10.14 -7.95 -2.91
CA GLU A 190 11.16 -7.37 -2.01
C GLU A 190 10.59 -6.42 -0.94
N GLY A 191 9.29 -6.52 -0.67
CA GLY A 191 8.55 -5.57 0.16
C GLY A 191 8.34 -4.22 -0.51
N MET A 192 8.35 -4.16 -1.85
CA MET A 192 8.06 -2.94 -2.61
C MET A 192 6.68 -3.02 -3.23
N LEU A 193 5.86 -1.99 -3.02
CA LEU A 193 4.69 -1.78 -3.85
C LEU A 193 5.10 -0.97 -5.09
N LEU A 194 5.15 -1.66 -6.24
CA LEU A 194 5.64 -1.12 -7.50
C LEU A 194 4.49 -0.84 -8.47
N VAL A 195 4.59 0.27 -9.20
CA VAL A 195 3.62 0.64 -10.24
C VAL A 195 4.27 1.17 -11.51
N GLU A 196 3.61 0.90 -12.63
CA GLU A 196 3.92 1.50 -13.93
C GLU A 196 3.02 2.73 -14.15
N ASP A 197 3.52 3.91 -13.82
CA ASP A 197 2.83 5.15 -14.18
C ASP A 197 3.32 5.68 -15.55
N SER A 198 2.92 6.90 -15.93
CA SER A 198 3.35 7.50 -17.19
C SER A 198 4.79 8.03 -17.18
N GLY A 199 5.50 7.94 -16.06
CA GLY A 199 6.86 8.46 -15.91
C GLY A 199 7.94 7.49 -16.39
N PRO A 200 9.19 7.94 -16.52
CA PRO A 200 10.31 7.06 -16.87
C PRO A 200 10.66 6.12 -15.71
N GLY A 201 10.75 4.82 -16.02
CA GLY A 201 11.06 3.77 -15.05
C GLY A 201 9.90 3.44 -14.11
N ILE A 202 10.14 2.56 -13.14
CA ILE A 202 9.10 2.01 -12.27
C ILE A 202 9.03 2.77 -10.96
N LEU A 203 7.83 3.26 -10.61
CA LEU A 203 7.61 4.03 -9.40
C LEU A 203 7.44 3.11 -8.19
N VAL A 204 8.20 3.41 -7.14
CA VAL A 204 8.05 2.80 -5.81
C VAL A 204 7.01 3.60 -5.03
N LEU A 205 5.82 3.05 -4.83
CA LEU A 205 4.77 3.71 -4.05
C LEU A 205 4.98 3.57 -2.54
N ALA A 206 5.39 2.38 -2.11
CA ALA A 206 5.64 2.08 -0.71
C ALA A 206 6.70 1.00 -0.58
N VAL A 207 7.36 0.99 0.58
CA VAL A 207 8.43 0.05 0.91
C VAL A 207 8.24 -0.41 2.35
N ASP A 208 8.23 -1.71 2.56
CA ASP A 208 8.38 -2.32 3.86
C ASP A 208 9.83 -2.16 4.32
N ARG A 209 10.01 -1.51 5.48
CA ARG A 209 11.33 -1.20 6.04
C ARG A 209 12.10 -2.44 6.47
N GLU A 210 11.39 -3.47 6.89
CA GLU A 210 12.01 -4.70 7.38
C GLU A 210 12.37 -5.64 6.22
N ALA A 211 11.75 -5.47 5.05
CA ALA A 211 12.02 -6.22 3.84
C ALA A 211 13.36 -5.85 3.16
N PRO A 212 13.86 -6.67 2.20
CA PRO A 212 15.13 -6.41 1.52
C PRO A 212 15.25 -5.00 0.92
N ALA A 213 14.20 -4.48 0.30
CA ALA A 213 14.19 -3.13 -0.28
C ALA A 213 14.33 -2.04 0.78
N GLY A 214 13.62 -2.17 1.89
CA GLY A 214 13.70 -1.24 3.02
C GLY A 214 15.10 -1.20 3.62
N ARG A 215 15.70 -2.37 3.85
CA ARG A 215 17.08 -2.50 4.38
C ARG A 215 18.13 -1.93 3.41
N ALA A 216 17.88 -1.99 2.11
CA ALA A 216 18.72 -1.38 1.09
C ALA A 216 18.60 0.16 1.01
N GLY A 217 17.63 0.75 1.72
CA GLY A 217 17.42 2.21 1.75
C GLY A 217 16.53 2.73 0.62
N LEU A 218 15.73 1.88 -0.03
CA LEU A 218 14.68 2.32 -0.94
C LEU A 218 13.60 3.09 -0.18
N CYS A 219 13.08 4.11 -0.84
CA CYS A 219 12.07 5.01 -0.30
C CYS A 219 10.88 5.09 -1.26
N PRO A 220 9.68 5.40 -0.73
CA PRO A 220 8.58 5.89 -1.55
C PRO A 220 9.05 7.04 -2.46
N SER A 221 8.47 7.10 -3.66
CA SER A 221 8.80 8.06 -4.73
C SER A 221 10.14 7.83 -5.43
N ASP A 222 10.91 6.81 -5.08
CA ASP A 222 12.02 6.37 -5.91
C ASP A 222 11.51 5.81 -7.24
N ARG A 223 12.26 6.04 -8.31
CA ARG A 223 11.99 5.47 -9.64
C ARG A 223 13.11 4.55 -10.07
N ILE A 224 12.82 3.26 -10.21
CA ILE A 224 13.78 2.25 -10.66
C ILE A 224 13.98 2.39 -12.18
N GLN A 225 15.21 2.64 -12.58
CA GLN A 225 15.61 2.81 -13.99
C GLN A 225 16.35 1.60 -14.55
N ALA A 226 17.06 0.85 -13.70
CA ALA A 226 17.77 -0.34 -14.11
C ALA A 226 17.89 -1.37 -12.98
N CYS A 227 17.96 -2.64 -13.35
CA CYS A 227 18.23 -3.76 -12.47
C CYS A 227 19.45 -4.51 -12.99
N ASN A 228 20.48 -4.65 -12.16
CA ASN A 228 21.73 -5.32 -12.54
C ASN A 228 22.36 -4.77 -13.83
N GLY A 229 22.35 -3.44 -14.00
CA GLY A 229 22.85 -2.76 -15.20
C GLY A 229 21.96 -2.86 -16.45
N LYS A 230 20.84 -3.59 -16.38
CA LYS A 230 19.87 -3.70 -17.47
C LYS A 230 18.76 -2.65 -17.31
N PRO A 231 18.51 -1.77 -18.30
CA PRO A 231 17.50 -0.73 -18.20
C PRO A 231 16.08 -1.33 -18.15
N VAL A 232 15.19 -0.63 -17.46
CA VAL A 232 13.82 -1.06 -17.21
C VAL A 232 12.84 0.04 -17.61
N GLN A 233 11.81 -0.33 -18.36
CA GLN A 233 10.74 0.58 -18.76
C GLN A 233 9.35 0.08 -18.34
N LYS A 234 9.12 -1.23 -18.41
CA LYS A 234 7.84 -1.84 -18.01
C LYS A 234 7.98 -2.59 -16.71
N LEU A 235 6.89 -2.66 -15.96
CA LEU A 235 6.86 -3.31 -14.67
C LEU A 235 7.06 -4.82 -14.80
N GLN A 236 6.47 -5.46 -15.80
CA GLN A 236 6.70 -6.90 -16.03
C GLN A 236 8.18 -7.20 -16.30
N ASP A 237 8.84 -6.38 -17.13
CA ASP A 237 10.27 -6.51 -17.43
C ASP A 237 11.11 -6.41 -16.14
N LEU A 238 10.76 -5.51 -15.21
CA LEU A 238 11.43 -5.41 -13.91
C LEU A 238 11.30 -6.70 -13.09
N LEU A 239 10.08 -7.27 -13.02
CA LEU A 239 9.82 -8.47 -12.23
C LEU A 239 10.63 -9.67 -12.76
N ASP A 240 10.63 -9.83 -14.09
CA ASP A 240 11.41 -10.88 -14.76
C ASP A 240 12.91 -10.68 -14.52
N LEU A 241 13.40 -9.45 -14.66
CA LEU A 241 14.81 -9.10 -14.41
C LEU A 241 15.23 -9.28 -12.95
N LEU A 242 14.38 -8.95 -11.98
CA LEU A 242 14.63 -9.19 -10.56
C LEU A 242 14.82 -10.69 -10.32
N LYS A 243 13.93 -11.52 -10.86
CA LYS A 243 14.01 -12.98 -10.70
C LYS A 243 15.28 -13.53 -11.35
N GLU A 244 15.54 -13.20 -12.61
CA GLU A 244 16.73 -13.65 -13.35
C GLU A 244 18.03 -13.22 -12.67
N SER A 245 18.12 -11.96 -12.27
CA SER A 245 19.34 -11.41 -11.68
C SER A 245 19.63 -12.00 -10.31
N LYS A 246 18.59 -12.29 -9.51
CA LYS A 246 18.73 -13.02 -8.25
C LYS A 246 19.34 -14.40 -8.47
N GLU A 247 18.79 -15.16 -9.42
CA GLU A 247 19.27 -16.49 -9.74
C GLU A 247 20.72 -16.46 -10.26
N GLU A 248 21.05 -15.50 -11.12
CA GLU A 248 22.41 -15.33 -11.65
C GLU A 248 23.43 -15.01 -10.55
N ILE A 249 23.09 -14.06 -9.67
CA ILE A 249 23.97 -13.63 -8.58
C ILE A 249 24.14 -14.75 -7.55
N ALA A 250 23.05 -15.44 -7.20
CA ALA A 250 23.10 -16.58 -6.28
C ALA A 250 24.00 -17.71 -6.80
N LYS A 251 23.91 -18.05 -8.11
CA LYS A 251 24.78 -19.04 -8.76
C LYS A 251 26.26 -18.65 -8.74
N ARG A 252 26.57 -17.35 -8.68
CA ARG A 252 27.94 -16.82 -8.58
C ARG A 252 28.41 -16.63 -7.13
N GLY A 253 27.61 -17.02 -6.14
CA GLY A 253 27.91 -16.80 -4.73
C GLY A 253 27.84 -15.33 -4.30
N GLY A 254 27.18 -14.48 -5.08
CA GLY A 254 26.96 -13.09 -4.72
C GLY A 254 25.78 -12.94 -3.75
N SER A 255 25.80 -11.86 -2.96
CA SER A 255 24.80 -11.60 -1.90
C SER A 255 24.04 -10.30 -2.08
N ARG A 256 24.27 -9.56 -3.19
CA ARG A 256 23.72 -8.22 -3.40
C ARG A 256 23.33 -7.98 -4.85
N LEU A 257 22.10 -7.51 -5.06
CA LEU A 257 21.56 -7.15 -6.37
C LEU A 257 21.54 -5.62 -6.54
N PRO A 258 22.30 -5.03 -7.48
CA PRO A 258 22.29 -3.60 -7.69
C PRO A 258 21.03 -3.14 -8.44
N LEU A 259 20.40 -2.08 -7.92
CA LEU A 259 19.30 -1.34 -8.53
C LEU A 259 19.71 0.11 -8.75
N GLU A 260 19.49 0.63 -9.95
CA GLU A 260 19.69 2.04 -10.26
C GLU A 260 18.36 2.78 -10.16
N ILE A 261 18.35 3.85 -9.38
CA ILE A 261 17.14 4.62 -9.11
C ILE A 261 17.35 6.12 -9.36
N LEU A 262 16.25 6.81 -9.63
CA LEU A 262 16.12 8.26 -9.54
C LEU A 262 15.34 8.61 -8.29
N ARG A 263 15.92 9.46 -7.46
CA ARG A 263 15.28 10.01 -6.26
C ARG A 263 15.08 11.51 -6.43
N GLU A 264 13.85 11.97 -6.26
CA GLU A 264 13.56 13.39 -6.19
C GLU A 264 13.84 13.91 -4.78
N SER A 265 14.61 14.99 -4.68
CA SER A 265 14.88 15.68 -3.42
C SER A 265 14.70 17.18 -3.60
N PRO A 266 14.19 17.92 -2.60
CA PRO A 266 14.05 19.37 -2.70
C PRO A 266 15.34 20.12 -3.04
N SER A 267 16.50 19.57 -2.65
CA SER A 267 17.82 20.15 -2.91
C SER A 267 18.45 19.69 -4.22
N GLU A 268 18.02 18.54 -4.76
CA GLU A 268 18.62 17.92 -5.93
C GLU A 268 17.52 17.19 -6.71
N PRO A 269 16.88 17.86 -7.70
CA PRO A 269 15.91 17.20 -8.56
C PRO A 269 16.63 16.13 -9.37
N GLN A 270 16.17 14.88 -9.27
CA GLN A 270 16.67 13.72 -10.02
C GLN A 270 18.09 13.24 -9.63
N LYS A 271 18.31 12.99 -8.34
CA LYS A 271 19.53 12.33 -7.89
C LYS A 271 19.55 10.87 -8.34
N ARG A 272 20.57 10.48 -9.12
CA ARG A 272 20.85 9.08 -9.47
C ARG A 272 21.56 8.37 -8.32
N LEU A 273 21.05 7.21 -7.93
CA LEU A 273 21.63 6.38 -6.87
C LEU A 273 21.68 4.92 -7.33
N THR A 274 22.68 4.19 -6.85
CA THR A 274 22.73 2.73 -6.95
C THR A 274 22.55 2.16 -5.55
N LEU A 275 21.48 1.39 -5.36
CA LEU A 275 21.18 0.70 -4.11
C LEU A 275 21.43 -0.80 -4.29
N PHE A 276 21.72 -1.50 -3.20
CA PHE A 276 22.05 -2.92 -3.23
C PHE A 276 21.04 -3.71 -2.40
N LEU A 277 20.16 -4.44 -3.06
CA LEU A 277 19.22 -5.35 -2.39
C LEU A 277 19.98 -6.53 -1.79
N PRO A 278 19.83 -6.83 -0.49
CA PRO A 278 20.40 -8.02 0.10
C PRO A 278 19.67 -9.26 -0.42
N LEU A 279 20.43 -10.21 -0.96
CA LEU A 279 19.93 -11.53 -1.31
C LEU A 279 20.09 -12.46 -0.11
N PRO A 280 19.15 -13.39 0.12
CA PRO A 280 19.37 -14.44 1.11
C PRO A 280 20.66 -15.19 0.76
N PRO A 281 21.46 -15.61 1.77
CA PRO A 281 22.63 -16.43 1.51
C PRO A 281 22.20 -17.67 0.75
N SER A 282 22.92 -18.02 -0.33
CA SER A 282 22.69 -19.27 -1.04
C SER A 282 22.89 -20.42 -0.06
N LEU A 283 21.89 -21.30 0.06
CA LEU A 283 21.86 -22.46 0.97
C LEU A 283 23.03 -23.45 0.77
N GLU A 284 23.92 -23.22 -0.20
CA GLU A 284 25.11 -24.04 -0.42
C GLU A 284 26.21 -23.83 0.64
N SER A 285 26.20 -22.74 1.42
CA SER A 285 27.19 -22.50 2.47
C SER A 285 26.88 -23.16 3.83
N ASP A 286 25.65 -23.61 4.06
CA ASP A 286 25.21 -24.15 5.37
C ASP A 286 25.18 -25.69 5.45
N VAL A 287 25.48 -26.39 4.34
CA VAL A 287 25.47 -27.87 4.34
C VAL A 287 26.71 -28.46 5.04
N TRP A 288 27.79 -27.69 5.19
CA TRP A 288 29.01 -28.12 5.88
C TRP A 288 29.29 -27.22 7.08
N GLY A 289 28.51 -27.46 8.15
CA GLY A 289 28.54 -26.68 9.38
C GLY A 289 29.94 -26.36 9.90
N ASN A 290 30.27 -25.07 9.90
CA ASN A 290 31.28 -24.52 10.80
C ASN A 290 30.54 -23.71 11.89
N PRO A 291 30.66 -24.10 13.17
CA PRO A 291 30.18 -23.27 14.27
C PRO A 291 31.12 -22.06 14.48
N PRO A 292 30.64 -21.00 15.17
CA PRO A 292 31.38 -19.75 15.41
C PRO A 292 32.66 -19.92 16.22
#